data_AF-A0A7W4AYU1-F1
#
_entry.id   AF-A0A7W4AYU1-F1
#
_cell.length_a   1.000
_cell.length_b   1.000
_cell.length_c   1.000
_cell.angle_alpha   90.00
_cell.angle_beta   90.00
_cell.angle_gamma   90.00
#
_symmetry.space_group_name_H-M   'P 1'
#
loop_
_entity.id
_entity.type
_entity.pdbx_description
1 polymer ?
#
loop_
_entity_poly.entity_id
_entity_poly.type
_entity_poly.pdbx_seq_one_letter_code
_entity_poly.pdbx_strand_id
1 'polypeptide(L)'
;MKLSVASLIQSGSFSPVNPEQREISWFNDKGETVSAVIFVRKKSFSTANIEANHYNTGVDSLTSRIVSSIVDEEGTPLFSVDDIMGNAAHGPICDSLGMALICAINEVNGIGLKPDPKSLPPTTNSGTSSSSPALVEEPLNMPSKT
;
A
#
# COMPACT_ATOMS: atom_id res chain seq x y z
N MET A 1 -29.39 -15.59 14.70
CA MET A 1 -29.19 -14.23 15.25
C MET A 1 -30.28 -13.31 14.72
N LYS A 2 -30.84 -12.41 15.54
CA LYS A 2 -31.67 -11.28 15.08
C LYS A 2 -30.78 -10.04 14.96
N LEU A 3 -30.94 -9.25 13.89
CA LEU A 3 -30.16 -8.03 13.68
C LEU A 3 -30.48 -7.00 14.77
N SER A 4 -29.45 -6.55 15.50
CA SER A 4 -29.52 -5.53 16.53
C SER A 4 -28.15 -4.88 16.71
N VAL A 5 -28.07 -3.72 17.37
CA VAL A 5 -26.77 -3.09 17.68
C VAL A 5 -25.88 -4.04 18.50
N ALA A 6 -26.44 -4.69 19.52
CA ALA A 6 -25.72 -5.67 20.33
C ALA A 6 -25.15 -6.82 19.47
N SER A 7 -25.95 -7.35 18.52
CA SER A 7 -25.48 -8.42 17.66
C SER A 7 -24.36 -7.98 16.71
N LEU A 8 -24.39 -6.72 16.24
CA LEU A 8 -23.36 -6.14 15.38
C LEU A 8 -22.04 -5.86 16.12
N ILE A 9 -22.13 -5.42 17.38
CA ILE A 9 -20.96 -5.27 18.26
C ILE A 9 -20.33 -6.65 18.46
N GLN A 10 -21.13 -7.66 18.80
CA GLN A 10 -20.65 -9.02 19.05
C GLN A 10 -20.04 -9.68 17.81
N SER A 11 -20.55 -9.40 16.61
CA SER A 11 -20.02 -9.94 15.36
C SER A 11 -18.83 -9.17 14.79
N GLY A 12 -18.40 -8.06 15.41
CA GLY A 12 -17.30 -7.24 14.91
C GLY A 12 -17.64 -6.53 13.59
N SER A 13 -18.91 -6.19 13.37
CA SER A 13 -19.37 -5.59 12.10
C SER A 13 -19.05 -4.11 11.95
N PHE A 14 -18.56 -3.44 12.99
CA PHE A 14 -18.11 -2.05 12.93
C PHE A 14 -16.65 -1.99 12.47
N SER A 15 -16.34 -1.01 11.61
CA SER A 15 -14.96 -0.70 11.25
C SER A 15 -14.15 -0.33 12.50
N PRO A 16 -12.85 -0.65 12.55
CA PRO A 16 -11.96 -0.17 13.61
C PRO A 16 -12.08 1.35 13.78
N VAL A 17 -12.07 1.79 15.04
CA VAL A 17 -12.11 3.22 15.40
C VAL A 17 -10.78 3.90 15.05
N ASN A 18 -9.67 3.22 15.37
CA ASN A 18 -8.34 3.77 15.21
C ASN A 18 -7.81 3.52 13.79
N PRO A 19 -7.16 4.52 13.17
CA PRO A 19 -6.44 4.36 11.92
C PRO A 19 -5.26 3.37 12.03
N GLU A 20 -4.88 2.76 10.91
CA GLU A 20 -3.67 1.94 10.81
C GLU A 20 -2.48 2.81 10.39
N GLN A 21 -1.39 2.78 11.17
CA GLN A 21 -0.14 3.45 10.83
C GLN A 21 0.57 2.72 9.67
N ARG A 22 1.06 3.46 8.68
CA ARG A 22 1.87 2.95 7.56
C ARG A 22 3.05 3.87 7.31
N GLU A 23 4.15 3.32 6.82
CA GLU A 23 5.23 4.10 6.22
C GLU A 23 5.09 4.04 4.71
N ILE A 24 5.19 5.19 4.05
CA ILE A 24 5.20 5.29 2.59
C ILE A 24 6.47 5.98 2.13
N SER A 25 6.84 5.75 0.87
CA SER A 25 7.92 6.47 0.21
C SER A 25 7.53 6.83 -1.22
N TRP A 26 8.00 7.98 -1.71
CA TRP A 26 7.74 8.49 -3.05
C TRP A 26 8.92 9.30 -3.58
N PHE A 27 8.93 9.58 -4.87
CA PHE A 27 9.91 10.47 -5.50
C PHE A 27 9.34 11.89 -5.62
N ASN A 28 10.10 12.89 -5.17
CA ASN A 28 9.76 14.28 -5.39
C ASN A 28 10.11 14.73 -6.83
N ASP A 29 9.82 15.98 -7.15
CA ASP A 29 10.12 16.61 -8.45
C ASP A 29 11.62 16.67 -8.80
N LYS A 30 12.49 16.56 -7.78
CA LYS A 30 13.95 16.50 -7.93
C LYS A 30 14.47 15.07 -8.10
N GLY A 31 13.60 14.06 -8.05
CA GLY A 31 13.97 12.65 -8.12
C GLY A 31 14.54 12.08 -6.81
N GLU A 32 14.38 12.80 -5.70
CA GLU A 32 14.82 12.35 -4.38
C GLU A 32 13.73 11.48 -3.75
N THR A 33 14.13 10.42 -3.06
CA THR A 33 13.22 9.61 -2.25
C THR A 33 12.86 10.34 -0.96
N VAL A 34 11.57 10.55 -0.74
CA VAL A 34 10.99 11.08 0.50
C VAL A 34 10.18 9.97 1.15
N SER A 35 10.26 9.86 2.48
CA SER A 35 9.52 8.88 3.28
C SER A 35 8.74 9.58 4.38
N ALA A 36 7.55 9.07 4.69
CA ALA A 36 6.71 9.59 5.77
C ALA A 36 5.85 8.49 6.39
N VAL A 37 5.50 8.71 7.66
CA VAL A 37 4.47 7.95 8.36
C VAL A 37 3.11 8.59 8.07
N ILE A 38 2.13 7.76 7.76
CA ILE A 38 0.74 8.15 7.52
C ILE A 38 -0.20 7.29 8.36
N PHE A 39 -1.42 7.78 8.56
CA PHE A 39 -2.49 7.05 9.22
C PHE A 39 -3.65 6.83 8.26
N VAL A 40 -4.06 5.57 8.13
CA VAL A 40 -5.07 5.14 7.16
C VAL A 40 -6.29 4.62 7.90
N ARG A 41 -7.41 5.32 7.75
CA ARG A 41 -8.74 4.84 8.14
C ARG A 41 -9.14 3.68 7.24
N LYS A 42 -9.55 2.56 7.86
CA LYS A 42 -10.13 1.43 7.14
C LYS A 42 -11.45 1.83 6.46
N LYS A 43 -11.71 1.27 5.29
CA LYS A 43 -12.93 1.50 4.52
C LYS A 43 -14.16 1.11 5.34
N SER A 44 -15.15 1.99 5.34
CA SER A 44 -16.40 1.81 6.07
C SER A 44 -17.56 2.43 5.30
N PHE A 45 -18.79 2.31 5.81
CA PHE A 45 -19.93 3.01 5.22
C PHE A 45 -19.78 4.54 5.31
N SER A 46 -19.03 5.04 6.31
CA SER A 46 -18.71 6.47 6.42
C SER A 46 -17.83 6.95 5.25
N THR A 47 -16.75 6.21 4.93
CA THR A 47 -15.89 6.57 3.78
C THR A 47 -16.64 6.44 2.47
N ALA A 48 -17.51 5.44 2.32
CA ALA A 48 -18.37 5.29 1.14
C ALA A 48 -19.33 6.48 0.95
N ASN A 49 -19.86 7.05 2.04
CA ASN A 49 -20.71 8.23 1.99
C ASN A 49 -19.92 9.49 1.58
N ILE A 50 -18.69 9.65 2.08
CA ILE A 50 -17.78 10.73 1.64
C ILE A 50 -17.49 10.58 0.13
N GLU A 51 -17.14 9.37 -0.31
CA GLU A 51 -16.87 9.07 -1.73
C GLU A 51 -18.08 9.38 -2.62
N ALA A 52 -19.29 9.01 -2.20
CA ALA A 52 -20.51 9.32 -2.94
C ALA A 52 -20.78 10.83 -3.05
N ASN A 53 -20.59 11.58 -1.97
CA ASN A 53 -20.77 13.03 -1.97
C ASN A 53 -19.78 13.73 -2.90
N HIS A 54 -18.51 13.34 -2.84
CA HIS A 54 -17.46 13.84 -3.72
C HIS A 54 -17.75 13.57 -5.20
N TYR A 55 -18.20 12.36 -5.52
CA TYR A 55 -18.58 12.00 -6.87
C TYR A 55 -19.73 12.89 -7.39
N ASN A 56 -20.74 13.17 -6.56
CA ASN A 56 -21.84 14.07 -6.91
C ASN A 56 -21.39 15.51 -7.17
N THR A 57 -20.24 15.91 -6.61
CA THR A 57 -19.61 17.22 -6.85
C THR A 57 -18.55 17.20 -7.95
N GLY A 58 -18.37 16.08 -8.67
CA GLY A 58 -17.43 15.96 -9.79
C GLY A 58 -15.99 15.68 -9.39
N VAL A 59 -15.72 15.33 -8.13
CA VAL A 59 -14.39 14.91 -7.67
C VAL A 59 -14.13 13.47 -8.12
N ASP A 60 -12.94 13.21 -8.64
CA ASP A 60 -12.58 11.87 -9.12
C ASP A 60 -12.43 10.85 -7.98
N SER A 61 -12.54 9.57 -8.34
CA SER A 61 -12.55 8.48 -7.37
C SER A 61 -11.24 8.27 -6.61
N LEU A 62 -10.08 8.63 -7.19
CA LEU A 62 -8.79 8.44 -6.52
C LEU A 62 -8.56 9.57 -5.52
N THR A 63 -8.77 10.81 -5.92
CA THR A 63 -8.72 11.98 -5.01
C THR A 63 -9.69 11.80 -3.85
N SER A 64 -10.92 11.41 -4.16
CA SER A 64 -11.92 11.16 -3.11
C SER A 64 -11.50 10.06 -2.15
N ARG A 65 -10.84 9.00 -2.63
CA ARG A 65 -10.39 7.88 -1.80
C ARG A 65 -9.24 8.28 -0.89
N ILE A 66 -8.34 9.14 -1.36
CA ILE A 66 -7.26 9.70 -0.53
C ILE A 66 -7.88 10.53 0.59
N VAL A 67 -8.72 11.52 0.25
CA VAL A 67 -9.36 12.43 1.22
C VAL A 67 -10.20 11.68 2.26
N SER A 68 -10.91 10.62 1.86
CA SER A 68 -11.75 9.86 2.80
C SER A 68 -10.98 8.93 3.74
N SER A 69 -9.73 8.59 3.40
CA SER A 69 -9.00 7.49 4.05
C SER A 69 -7.72 7.92 4.75
N ILE A 70 -7.05 8.99 4.28
CA ILE A 70 -5.86 9.52 4.95
C ILE A 70 -6.27 10.51 6.02
N VAL A 71 -5.90 10.20 7.24
CA VAL A 71 -6.29 10.91 8.45
C VAL A 71 -5.07 11.18 9.32
N ASP A 72 -5.23 12.01 10.35
CA ASP A 72 -4.28 12.10 11.46
C ASP A 72 -4.42 10.90 12.42
N GLU A 73 -3.65 10.93 13.51
CA GLU A 73 -3.65 9.88 14.55
C GLU A 73 -5.02 9.71 15.22
N GLU A 74 -5.77 10.80 15.33
CA GLU A 74 -7.09 10.88 15.95
C GLU A 74 -8.22 10.51 14.97
N GLY A 75 -7.94 10.39 13.68
CA GLY A 75 -8.91 10.05 12.64
C GLY A 75 -9.57 11.27 11.96
N THR A 76 -9.05 12.47 12.12
CA THR A 76 -9.47 13.66 11.37
C THR A 76 -8.89 13.62 9.95
N PRO A 77 -9.64 13.96 8.89
CA PRO A 77 -9.10 14.04 7.54
C PRO A 77 -7.86 14.94 7.46
N LEU A 78 -6.77 14.41 6.90
CA LEU A 78 -5.50 15.14 6.79
C LEU A 78 -5.47 16.08 5.59
N PHE A 79 -6.19 15.71 4.52
CA PHE A 79 -6.23 16.44 3.26
C PHE A 79 -7.65 16.88 2.91
N SER A 80 -7.76 18.06 2.31
CA SER A 80 -8.90 18.47 1.49
C SER A 80 -8.67 18.08 0.02
N VAL A 81 -9.70 18.28 -0.82
CA VAL A 81 -9.57 18.06 -2.28
C VAL A 81 -8.53 19.01 -2.88
N ASP A 82 -8.51 20.27 -2.44
CA ASP A 82 -7.59 21.31 -2.94
C ASP A 82 -6.14 21.03 -2.54
N ASP A 83 -5.90 20.33 -1.42
CA ASP A 83 -4.55 19.93 -1.03
C ASP A 83 -3.96 18.89 -2.00
N ILE A 84 -4.81 18.02 -2.56
CA ILE A 84 -4.43 16.98 -3.51
C ILE A 84 -4.32 17.53 -4.93
N MET A 85 -5.32 18.31 -5.35
CA MET A 85 -5.45 18.81 -6.72
C MET A 85 -4.74 20.14 -6.97
N GLY A 86 -4.24 20.77 -5.91
CA GLY A 86 -3.62 22.08 -5.96
C GLY A 86 -4.63 23.22 -5.88
N ASN A 87 -4.11 24.40 -5.56
CA ASN A 87 -4.86 25.63 -5.41
C ASN A 87 -3.95 26.84 -5.75
N ALA A 88 -4.33 28.05 -5.33
CA ALA A 88 -3.56 29.26 -5.61
C ALA A 88 -2.21 29.33 -4.86
N ALA A 89 -2.05 28.60 -3.76
CA ALA A 89 -0.85 28.60 -2.93
C ALA A 89 0.17 27.52 -3.34
N HIS A 90 -0.30 26.38 -3.88
CA HIS A 90 0.57 25.29 -4.33
C HIS A 90 -0.06 24.47 -5.46
N GLY A 91 0.78 23.80 -6.26
CA GLY A 91 0.33 22.86 -7.29
C GLY A 91 -0.24 21.55 -6.71
N PRO A 92 -0.77 20.66 -7.56
CA PRO A 92 -1.20 19.31 -7.16
C PRO A 92 -0.04 18.49 -6.60
N ILE A 93 -0.36 17.45 -5.83
CA ILE A 93 0.64 16.46 -5.42
C ILE A 93 1.22 15.73 -6.64
N CYS A 94 2.47 15.29 -6.55
CA CYS A 94 3.07 14.51 -7.64
C CYS A 94 2.45 13.12 -7.75
N ASP A 95 2.44 12.56 -8.96
CA ASP A 95 1.90 11.22 -9.25
C ASP A 95 2.49 10.14 -8.33
N SER A 96 3.79 10.22 -8.03
CA SER A 96 4.46 9.25 -7.17
C SER A 96 3.90 9.26 -5.74
N LEU A 97 3.58 10.44 -5.18
CA LEU A 97 2.97 10.54 -3.86
C LEU A 97 1.51 10.06 -3.91
N GLY A 98 0.74 10.49 -4.91
CA GLY A 98 -0.64 10.06 -5.09
C GLY A 98 -0.77 8.53 -5.16
N MET A 99 0.10 7.88 -5.92
CA MET A 99 0.11 6.41 -6.02
C MET A 99 0.57 5.73 -4.73
N ALA A 100 1.56 6.28 -4.02
CA ALA A 100 1.99 5.73 -2.73
C ALA A 100 0.86 5.75 -1.69
N LEU A 101 0.07 6.83 -1.65
CA LEU A 101 -1.11 6.93 -0.77
C LEU A 101 -2.18 5.90 -1.16
N ILE A 102 -2.51 5.77 -2.45
CA ILE A 102 -3.49 4.78 -2.92
C ILE A 102 -3.05 3.35 -2.61
N CYS A 103 -1.76 3.02 -2.79
CA CYS A 103 -1.22 1.71 -2.44
C CYS A 103 -1.39 1.41 -0.94
N ALA A 104 -1.01 2.33 -0.05
CA ALA A 104 -1.18 2.15 1.39
C ALA A 104 -2.66 1.98 1.78
N ILE A 105 -3.58 2.74 1.16
CA ILE A 105 -5.02 2.59 1.37
C ILE A 105 -5.48 1.19 0.94
N ASN A 106 -5.03 0.71 -0.22
CA ASN A 106 -5.39 -0.60 -0.72
C ASN A 106 -4.87 -1.73 0.18
N GLU A 107 -3.63 -1.63 0.67
CA GLU A 107 -3.03 -2.60 1.59
C GLU A 107 -3.81 -2.74 2.90
N VAL A 108 -4.15 -1.61 3.53
CA VAL A 108 -4.95 -1.58 4.78
C VAL A 108 -6.34 -2.20 4.57
N ASN A 109 -6.89 -2.09 3.37
CA ASN A 109 -8.19 -2.64 3.00
C ASN A 109 -8.12 -4.04 2.37
N GLY A 110 -6.93 -4.62 2.21
CA GLY A 110 -6.75 -5.93 1.58
C GLY A 110 -7.19 -5.98 0.12
N ILE A 111 -7.09 -4.87 -0.61
CA ILE A 111 -7.45 -4.73 -2.02
C ILE A 111 -6.18 -4.89 -2.86
N GLY A 112 -6.24 -5.74 -3.89
CA GLY A 112 -5.10 -6.03 -4.78
C GLY A 112 -4.40 -7.35 -4.46
N LEU A 113 -3.33 -7.65 -5.19
CA LEU A 113 -2.50 -8.84 -4.92
C LEU A 113 -1.78 -8.61 -3.59
N LYS A 114 -2.00 -9.52 -2.62
CA LYS A 114 -1.08 -9.64 -1.49
C LYS A 114 0.30 -9.90 -2.11
N PRO A 115 1.34 -9.13 -1.76
CA PRO A 115 2.70 -9.58 -2.04
C PRO A 115 2.79 -11.02 -1.51
N ASP A 116 3.35 -11.94 -2.30
CA ASP A 116 3.72 -13.24 -1.77
C ASP A 116 4.44 -13.02 -0.43
N PRO A 117 4.17 -13.82 0.61
CA PRO A 117 4.92 -13.77 1.86
C PRO A 117 6.33 -14.30 1.60
N LYS A 118 7.13 -13.61 0.78
CA LYS A 118 8.57 -13.70 0.86
C LYS A 118 8.97 -12.86 2.05
N SER A 119 9.11 -13.57 3.17
CA SER A 119 10.06 -13.21 4.22
C SER A 119 11.28 -12.56 3.57
N LEU A 120 11.67 -11.39 4.06
CA LEU A 120 13.02 -10.89 3.84
C LEU A 120 13.98 -12.07 4.07
N PRO A 121 14.92 -12.34 3.16
CA PRO A 121 15.91 -13.37 3.43
C PRO A 121 16.63 -12.98 4.73
N PRO A 122 16.82 -13.91 5.68
CA PRO A 122 17.60 -13.62 6.87
C PRO A 122 18.98 -13.15 6.44
N THR A 123 19.47 -12.08 7.08
CA THR A 123 20.80 -11.52 6.90
C THR A 123 21.84 -12.63 6.79
N THR A 124 22.49 -12.71 5.64
CA THR A 124 23.58 -13.66 5.38
C THR A 124 24.75 -13.33 6.28
N ASN A 125 24.91 -14.11 7.35
CA ASN A 125 26.21 -14.24 8.00
C ASN A 125 27.10 -15.04 7.05
N SER A 126 28.03 -14.36 6.40
CA SER A 126 29.05 -14.97 5.55
C SER A 126 29.93 -15.88 6.42
N GLY A 127 29.79 -17.18 6.24
CA GLY A 127 30.57 -18.22 6.90
C GLY A 127 31.26 -19.07 5.85
N THR A 128 32.54 -18.81 5.62
CA THR A 128 33.44 -19.59 4.78
C THR A 128 33.59 -21.02 5.30
N SER A 129 33.30 -22.02 4.47
CA SER A 129 34.14 -23.23 4.40
C SER A 129 34.02 -23.93 3.04
N SER A 130 35.17 -23.95 2.36
CA SER A 130 35.47 -24.67 1.14
C SER A 130 35.59 -26.18 1.41
N SER A 131 35.00 -27.00 0.54
CA SER A 131 35.42 -28.38 0.26
C SER A 131 34.74 -28.90 -1.00
N SER A 132 35.51 -29.12 -2.05
CA SER A 132 35.11 -29.87 -3.26
C SER A 132 35.68 -31.27 -3.19
N PRO A 133 34.93 -32.31 -3.62
CA PRO A 133 35.53 -33.53 -4.15
C PRO A 133 35.46 -33.54 -5.68
N ALA A 134 36.60 -33.86 -6.29
CA ALA A 134 36.76 -34.18 -7.69
C ALA A 134 36.28 -35.62 -8.00
N LEU A 135 35.54 -35.81 -9.10
CA LEU A 135 35.41 -37.07 -9.86
C LEU A 135 35.17 -36.70 -11.33
N VAL A 136 36.18 -36.78 -12.20
CA VAL A 136 36.58 -37.91 -13.10
C VAL A 136 35.81 -37.90 -14.43
N GLU A 137 36.62 -37.98 -15.49
CA GLU A 137 36.40 -37.85 -16.94
C GLU A 137 35.40 -38.84 -17.55
N GLU A 138 34.77 -38.47 -18.68
CA GLU A 138 35.11 -38.99 -20.03
C GLU A 138 34.27 -38.30 -21.14
N PRO A 139 34.87 -37.82 -22.26
CA PRO A 139 34.16 -37.19 -23.36
C PRO A 139 33.65 -38.20 -24.42
N LEU A 140 32.39 -38.01 -24.83
CA LEU A 140 31.70 -38.75 -25.89
C LEU A 140 32.31 -38.49 -27.28
N ASN A 141 32.67 -39.57 -27.97
CA ASN A 141 33.27 -39.59 -29.30
C ASN A 141 32.22 -40.04 -30.34
N MET A 142 31.95 -39.23 -31.38
CA MET A 142 31.57 -39.72 -32.73
C MET A 142 31.40 -38.56 -33.73
N PRO A 143 32.12 -38.59 -34.87
CA PRO A 143 31.72 -37.91 -36.09
C PRO A 143 31.14 -38.91 -37.10
N SER A 144 29.95 -38.61 -37.65
CA SER A 144 29.40 -39.30 -38.81
C SER A 144 30.04 -38.77 -40.09
N LYS A 145 30.59 -39.68 -40.90
CA LYS A 145 31.10 -39.43 -42.24
C LYS A 145 29.96 -39.35 -43.28
N THR A 146 30.31 -38.62 -44.33
CA THR A 146 29.70 -38.39 -45.65
C THR A 146 28.99 -39.60 -46.27
#